data_AF-A0A2K2H5M4-F1
#
_entry.id   AF-A0A2K2H5M4-F1
#
_cell.length_a   1.000
_cell.length_b   1.000
_cell.length_c   1.000
_cell.angle_alpha   90.00
_cell.angle_beta   90.00
_cell.angle_gamma   90.00
#
_symmetry.space_group_name_H-M   'P 1'
#
loop_
_entity.id
_entity.type
_entity.pdbx_description
1 polymer ?
#
loop_
_entity_poly.entity_id
_entity_poly.type
_entity_poly.pdbx_seq_one_letter_code
_entity_poly.pdbx_strand_id
1 'polypeptide(L)'
;MGLFYLLLFVGYLLVAAFVVWLVLVIFNRRLYTWLAVAFVVLFPTYDMIVQTALLKYYQLIRSPLQQIVRTVDVPGSVYWEDNVWPGYDENYRLWMIDHLLDGEHLSTLAMNGPDGKIYLYRYGKGDTPEVFTNTADLPPLNYHVKLDPVPLAFWQKPFIWADRMEIIDNQNKERIAYSERYMGYSPRWALILPVGDSPFEGGGHVGDDFVYNFDDEIVFSYVDNDLAPDLYRSSFSMSSVNLRINDYHKSRNTGRGRK
;
A
#
# COMPACT_ATOMS: atom_id res chain seq x y z
N MET A 1 -4.10 13.95 -24.83
CA MET A 1 -4.53 12.61 -24.37
C MET A 1 -5.51 11.93 -25.31
N GLY A 2 -6.70 12.49 -25.62
CA GLY A 2 -7.73 11.79 -26.42
C GLY A 2 -7.30 11.27 -27.81
N LEU A 3 -6.57 12.07 -28.60
CA LEU A 3 -6.10 11.65 -29.93
C LEU A 3 -5.10 10.47 -29.86
N PHE A 4 -4.27 10.42 -28.82
CA PHE A 4 -3.29 9.36 -28.62
C PHE A 4 -3.98 8.02 -28.32
N TYR A 5 -4.96 8.02 -27.41
CA TYR A 5 -5.77 6.82 -27.14
C TYR A 5 -6.55 6.35 -28.36
N LEU A 6 -7.07 7.28 -29.17
CA LEU A 6 -7.74 6.94 -30.41
C LEU A 6 -6.79 6.21 -31.38
N LEU A 7 -5.56 6.70 -31.54
CA LEU A 7 -4.56 6.06 -32.39
C LEU A 7 -4.16 4.66 -31.87
N LEU A 8 -3.97 4.51 -30.56
CA LEU A 8 -3.71 3.19 -29.95
C LEU A 8 -4.89 2.23 -30.16
N PHE A 9 -6.12 2.71 -30.01
CA PHE A 9 -7.32 1.90 -30.21
C PHE A 9 -7.51 1.48 -31.67
N VAL A 10 -7.29 2.38 -32.63
CA VAL A 10 -7.35 2.05 -34.07
C VAL A 10 -6.24 1.07 -34.42
N GLY A 11 -5.02 1.28 -33.93
CA GLY A 11 -3.90 0.35 -34.11
C GLY A 11 -4.23 -1.04 -33.55
N TYR A 12 -4.85 -1.09 -32.38
CA TYR A 12 -5.35 -2.33 -31.78
C TYR A 12 -6.35 -3.04 -32.69
N LEU A 13 -7.36 -2.33 -33.22
CA LEU A 13 -8.37 -2.92 -34.12
C LEU A 13 -7.78 -3.49 -35.40
N LEU A 14 -6.75 -2.85 -35.96
CA LEU A 14 -6.06 -3.34 -37.16
C LEU A 14 -5.29 -4.64 -36.87
N VAL A 15 -4.55 -4.68 -35.75
CA VAL A 15 -3.82 -5.88 -35.32
C VAL A 15 -4.79 -7.01 -34.99
N ALA A 16 -5.86 -6.70 -34.27
CA ALA A 16 -6.97 -7.61 -33.96
C ALA A 16 -7.55 -8.28 -35.21
N ALA A 17 -7.92 -7.48 -36.22
CA ALA A 17 -8.45 -7.97 -37.48
C ALA A 17 -7.45 -8.85 -38.22
N PHE A 18 -6.17 -8.46 -38.24
CA PHE A 18 -5.10 -9.24 -38.84
C PHE A 18 -4.91 -10.61 -38.16
N VAL A 19 -4.93 -10.67 -36.83
CA VAL A 19 -4.82 -11.93 -36.07
C VAL A 19 -5.99 -12.86 -36.37
N VAL A 20 -7.23 -12.36 -36.35
CA VAL A 20 -8.42 -13.15 -36.67
C VAL A 20 -8.37 -13.67 -38.11
N TRP A 21 -7.97 -12.82 -39.07
CA TRP A 21 -7.79 -13.21 -40.46
C TRP A 21 -6.71 -14.29 -40.63
N LEU A 22 -5.59 -14.18 -39.93
CA LEU A 22 -4.51 -15.17 -39.97
C LEU A 22 -4.96 -16.54 -39.43
N VAL A 23 -5.73 -16.56 -38.33
CA VAL A 23 -6.31 -17.80 -37.78
C VAL A 23 -7.31 -18.43 -38.74
N LEU A 24 -8.15 -17.61 -39.40
CA LEU A 24 -9.08 -18.05 -40.44
C LEU A 24 -8.34 -18.76 -41.59
N VAL A 25 -7.27 -18.16 -42.10
CA VAL A 25 -6.49 -18.68 -43.23
C VAL A 25 -5.76 -19.97 -42.86
N ILE A 26 -5.12 -20.04 -41.69
CA ILE A 26 -4.29 -21.20 -41.30
C ILE A 26 -5.15 -22.41 -40.93
N PHE A 27 -6.14 -22.21 -40.05
CA PHE A 27 -6.87 -23.34 -39.48
C PHE A 27 -8.12 -23.71 -40.27
N ASN A 28 -8.70 -22.76 -41.02
CA ASN A 28 -9.94 -22.95 -41.79
C ASN A 28 -11.07 -23.66 -41.00
N ARG A 29 -11.10 -23.47 -39.67
CA ARG A 29 -12.17 -23.99 -38.81
C ARG A 29 -12.84 -22.87 -38.05
N ARG A 30 -14.17 -22.94 -38.04
CA ARG A 30 -15.05 -21.96 -37.40
C ARG A 30 -14.78 -21.83 -35.90
N LEU A 31 -14.50 -22.93 -35.20
CA LEU A 31 -14.21 -22.92 -33.77
C LEU A 31 -12.98 -22.06 -33.42
N TYR A 32 -11.84 -22.28 -34.09
CA TYR A 32 -10.61 -21.53 -33.80
C TYR A 32 -10.74 -20.05 -34.14
N THR A 33 -11.51 -19.72 -35.19
CA THR A 33 -11.82 -18.32 -35.52
C THR A 33 -12.61 -17.66 -34.39
N TRP A 34 -13.66 -18.32 -33.89
CA TRP A 34 -14.45 -17.77 -32.77
C TRP A 34 -13.64 -17.65 -31.48
N LEU A 35 -12.74 -18.59 -31.21
CA LEU A 35 -11.81 -18.49 -30.08
C LEU A 35 -10.86 -17.30 -30.24
N ALA A 36 -10.34 -17.05 -31.45
CA ALA A 36 -9.50 -15.89 -31.74
C ALA A 36 -10.27 -14.57 -31.58
N VAL A 37 -11.52 -14.50 -32.08
CA VAL A 37 -12.40 -13.35 -31.87
C VAL A 37 -12.64 -13.12 -30.38
N ALA A 38 -12.99 -14.16 -29.62
CA ALA A 38 -13.22 -14.05 -28.19
C ALA A 38 -11.96 -13.58 -27.45
N PHE A 39 -10.79 -14.13 -27.78
CA PHE A 39 -9.51 -13.73 -27.21
C PHE A 39 -9.24 -12.24 -27.46
N VAL A 40 -9.38 -11.78 -28.70
CA VAL A 40 -9.18 -10.38 -29.09
C VAL A 40 -10.26 -9.46 -28.49
N VAL A 41 -11.48 -9.90 -28.26
CA VAL A 41 -12.50 -9.06 -27.61
C VAL A 41 -12.21 -8.92 -26.11
N LEU A 42 -11.70 -9.97 -25.47
CA LEU A 42 -11.42 -9.99 -24.03
C LEU A 42 -10.03 -9.45 -23.66
N PHE A 43 -9.08 -9.43 -24.60
CA PHE A 43 -7.72 -8.96 -24.36
C PHE A 43 -7.62 -7.51 -23.84
N PRO A 44 -8.52 -6.57 -24.17
CA PRO A 44 -8.52 -5.24 -23.56
C PRO A 44 -9.02 -5.21 -22.11
N THR A 45 -9.63 -6.29 -21.60
CA THR A 45 -10.26 -6.30 -20.26
C THR A 45 -9.92 -7.55 -19.43
N TYR A 46 -9.03 -8.42 -19.90
CA TYR A 46 -8.70 -9.68 -19.22
C TYR A 46 -8.18 -9.46 -17.80
N ASP A 47 -7.38 -8.41 -17.60
CA ASP A 47 -6.80 -8.05 -16.31
C ASP A 47 -7.89 -7.70 -15.30
N MET A 48 -8.86 -6.87 -15.70
CA MET A 48 -10.00 -6.51 -14.85
C MET A 48 -10.85 -7.72 -14.47
N ILE A 49 -11.08 -8.65 -15.41
CA ILE A 49 -11.84 -9.88 -15.16
C ILE A 49 -11.09 -10.77 -14.15
N VAL A 50 -9.80 -11.00 -14.38
CA VAL A 50 -8.96 -11.83 -13.50
C VAL A 50 -8.86 -11.22 -12.11
N GLN A 51 -8.62 -9.91 -12.02
CA GLN A 51 -8.60 -9.15 -10.77
C GLN A 51 -9.90 -9.32 -9.99
N THR A 52 -11.04 -9.03 -10.62
CA THR A 52 -12.35 -9.12 -9.97
C THR A 52 -12.62 -10.53 -9.44
N ALA A 53 -12.27 -11.56 -10.22
CA ALA A 53 -12.41 -12.95 -9.80
C ALA A 53 -11.49 -13.29 -8.61
N LEU A 54 -10.23 -12.84 -8.63
CA LEU A 54 -9.27 -13.06 -7.53
C LEU A 54 -9.69 -12.35 -6.25
N LEU A 55 -10.09 -11.09 -6.34
CA LEU A 55 -10.60 -10.31 -5.22
C LEU A 55 -11.81 -11.01 -4.59
N LYS A 56 -12.77 -11.46 -5.41
CA LYS A 56 -13.94 -12.19 -4.92
C LYS A 56 -13.57 -13.52 -4.27
N TYR A 57 -12.61 -14.23 -4.85
CA TYR A 57 -12.08 -15.48 -4.30
C TYR A 57 -11.50 -15.28 -2.91
N TYR A 58 -10.63 -14.28 -2.73
CA TYR A 58 -10.02 -13.99 -1.42
C TYR A 58 -11.02 -13.48 -0.40
N GLN A 59 -11.98 -12.64 -0.81
CA GLN A 59 -13.07 -12.22 0.07
C GLN A 59 -13.80 -13.42 0.69
N LEU A 60 -14.12 -14.44 -0.11
CA LEU A 60 -14.90 -15.59 0.35
C LEU A 60 -14.10 -16.54 1.25
N ILE A 61 -12.80 -16.70 0.99
CA ILE A 61 -11.97 -17.71 1.67
C ILE A 61 -11.28 -17.16 2.92
N ARG A 62 -11.01 -15.85 2.96
CA ARG A 62 -10.25 -15.19 4.04
C ARG A 62 -11.12 -14.38 4.99
N SER A 63 -12.44 -14.42 4.87
CA SER A 63 -13.34 -13.72 5.81
C SER A 63 -13.23 -14.30 7.23
N PRO A 64 -13.15 -13.46 8.28
CA PRO A 64 -13.13 -12.01 8.23
C PRO A 64 -11.73 -11.47 7.87
N LEU A 65 -11.71 -10.46 6.99
CA LEU A 65 -10.47 -9.78 6.58
C LEU A 65 -9.96 -8.80 7.63
N GLN A 66 -10.80 -8.43 8.59
CA GLN A 66 -10.48 -7.50 9.66
C GLN A 66 -11.03 -8.05 10.97
N GLN A 67 -10.27 -7.90 12.03
CA GLN A 67 -10.68 -8.27 13.37
C GLN A 67 -10.06 -7.32 14.38
N ILE A 68 -10.90 -6.70 15.19
CA ILE A 68 -10.49 -5.86 16.32
C ILE A 68 -10.92 -6.59 17.58
N VAL A 69 -9.94 -7.01 18.39
CA VAL A 69 -10.20 -7.64 19.69
C VAL A 69 -10.35 -6.56 20.76
N ARG A 70 -9.51 -5.53 20.72
CA ARG A 70 -9.58 -4.36 21.59
C ARG A 70 -8.80 -3.18 21.01
N THR A 71 -9.13 -1.98 21.46
CA THR A 71 -8.41 -0.72 21.22
C THR A 71 -7.56 -0.36 22.44
N VAL A 72 -6.55 0.49 22.23
CA VAL A 72 -5.58 0.93 23.22
C VAL A 72 -5.30 2.41 23.03
N ASP A 73 -5.79 3.25 23.94
CA ASP A 73 -5.63 4.70 23.81
C ASP A 73 -4.23 5.19 24.25
N VAL A 74 -3.57 4.48 25.17
CA VAL A 74 -2.24 4.84 25.69
C VAL A 74 -1.30 3.65 25.52
N PRO A 75 -0.71 3.45 24.32
CA PRO A 75 0.15 2.30 24.06
C PRO A 75 1.46 2.36 24.86
N GLY A 76 1.94 3.57 25.20
CA GLY A 76 3.17 3.84 25.93
C GLY A 76 4.44 3.58 25.12
N SER A 77 4.53 2.44 24.44
CA SER A 77 5.64 2.09 23.55
C SER A 77 5.24 1.12 22.44
N VAL A 78 5.69 1.40 21.21
CA VAL A 78 5.33 0.64 20.00
C VAL A 78 6.59 0.33 19.19
N TYR A 79 6.70 -0.90 18.70
CA TYR A 79 7.54 -1.24 17.56
C TYR A 79 6.68 -1.30 16.31
N TRP A 80 7.07 -0.56 15.28
CA TRP A 80 6.46 -0.61 13.98
C TRP A 80 7.39 -1.27 12.96
N GLU A 81 6.94 -2.37 12.37
CA GLU A 81 7.68 -3.12 11.37
C GLU A 81 6.91 -3.07 10.03
N ASP A 82 7.40 -2.28 9.09
CA ASP A 82 6.86 -2.19 7.72
C ASP A 82 7.74 -2.98 6.74
N ASN A 83 7.23 -4.12 6.29
CA ASN A 83 7.87 -5.00 5.32
C ASN A 83 7.24 -4.87 3.91
N VAL A 84 6.38 -3.89 3.69
CA VAL A 84 5.67 -3.65 2.41
C VAL A 84 6.36 -2.51 1.66
N TRP A 85 6.81 -2.77 0.43
CA TRP A 85 7.52 -1.78 -0.39
C TRP A 85 6.65 -0.54 -0.68
N PRO A 86 7.19 0.71 -0.64
CA PRO A 86 8.61 1.05 -0.44
C PRO A 86 9.09 1.14 1.03
N GLY A 87 8.25 0.79 2.00
CA GLY A 87 8.52 0.99 3.42
C GLY A 87 8.53 2.47 3.81
N TYR A 88 8.91 2.76 5.06
CA TYR A 88 9.09 4.14 5.51
C TYR A 88 10.43 4.74 5.06
N ASP A 89 10.34 5.81 4.29
CA ASP A 89 11.46 6.71 4.08
C ASP A 89 11.77 7.52 5.36
N GLU A 90 12.91 8.19 5.36
CA GLU A 90 13.37 8.99 6.50
C GLU A 90 12.39 10.11 6.87
N ASN A 91 11.74 10.72 5.88
CA ASN A 91 10.80 11.83 6.10
C ASN A 91 9.54 11.36 6.81
N TYR A 92 9.03 10.17 6.44
CA TYR A 92 7.86 9.61 7.10
C TYR A 92 8.13 9.27 8.56
N ARG A 93 9.31 8.69 8.86
CA ARG A 93 9.71 8.44 10.25
C ARG A 93 9.71 9.74 11.07
N LEU A 94 10.24 10.83 10.51
CA LEU A 94 10.22 12.14 11.15
C LEU A 94 8.79 12.65 11.39
N TRP A 95 7.89 12.44 10.44
CA TRP A 95 6.47 12.79 10.61
C TRP A 95 5.81 12.00 11.75
N MET A 96 5.99 10.67 11.79
CA MET A 96 5.46 9.82 12.86
C MET A 96 5.96 10.25 14.24
N ILE A 97 7.24 10.63 14.35
CA ILE A 97 7.78 11.13 15.61
C ILE A 97 7.10 12.44 16.03
N ASP A 98 6.91 13.37 15.11
CA ASP A 98 6.31 14.68 15.40
C ASP A 98 4.83 14.58 15.82
N HIS A 99 4.09 13.59 15.29
CA HIS A 99 2.64 13.45 15.51
C HIS A 99 2.29 12.43 16.59
N LEU A 100 3.03 11.32 16.67
CA LEU A 100 2.70 10.23 17.59
C LEU A 100 3.46 10.35 18.91
N LEU A 101 4.73 10.78 18.90
CA LEU A 101 5.61 10.74 20.07
C LEU A 101 5.41 11.98 20.98
N ASP A 102 4.28 12.01 21.69
CA ASP A 102 3.86 13.11 22.56
C ASP A 102 4.33 13.00 24.03
N GLY A 103 4.79 11.81 24.43
CA GLY A 103 5.20 11.52 25.81
C GLY A 103 4.05 11.32 26.80
N GLU A 104 2.80 11.53 26.39
CA GLU A 104 1.59 11.27 27.19
C GLU A 104 1.00 9.91 26.83
N HIS A 105 0.75 9.68 25.54
CA HIS A 105 0.18 8.45 25.01
C HIS A 105 1.28 7.51 24.48
N LEU A 106 2.28 8.06 23.80
CA LEU A 106 3.42 7.32 23.26
C LEU A 106 4.74 7.97 23.66
N SER A 107 5.54 7.24 24.43
CA SER A 107 6.86 7.70 24.91
C SER A 107 8.02 7.15 24.11
N THR A 108 7.82 6.01 23.43
CA THR A 108 8.87 5.28 22.71
C THR A 108 8.31 4.68 21.41
N LEU A 109 8.96 4.96 20.28
CA LEU A 109 8.59 4.45 18.97
C LEU A 109 9.81 3.83 18.29
N ALA A 110 9.75 2.56 17.94
CA ALA A 110 10.76 1.90 17.10
C ALA A 110 10.20 1.70 15.68
N MET A 111 11.04 1.90 14.66
CA MET A 111 10.67 1.69 13.25
C MET A 111 11.81 1.02 12.49
N ASN A 112 11.51 0.05 11.63
CA ASN A 112 12.51 -0.48 10.69
C ASN A 112 12.77 0.51 9.54
N GLY A 113 14.00 0.55 9.06
CA GLY A 113 14.40 1.35 7.92
C GLY A 113 14.72 0.52 6.67
N PRO A 114 14.83 1.18 5.50
CA PRO A 114 15.12 0.51 4.24
C PRO A 114 16.53 -0.11 4.21
N ASP A 115 17.43 0.29 5.12
CA ASP A 115 18.74 -0.30 5.31
C ASP A 115 18.73 -1.56 6.20
N GLY A 116 17.54 -2.03 6.60
CA GLY A 116 17.34 -3.20 7.45
C GLY A 116 17.68 -2.97 8.93
N LYS A 117 18.01 -1.73 9.32
CA LYS A 117 18.24 -1.36 10.71
C LYS A 117 16.95 -0.90 11.37
N ILE A 118 16.97 -0.84 12.69
CA ILE A 118 15.84 -0.40 13.50
C ILE A 118 16.22 0.89 14.21
N TYR A 119 15.33 1.87 14.14
CA TYR A 119 15.52 3.22 14.68
C TYR A 119 14.54 3.40 15.83
N LEU A 120 15.07 3.57 17.03
CA LEU A 120 14.31 3.78 18.26
C LEU A 120 14.35 5.26 18.65
N TYR A 121 13.18 5.85 18.76
CA TYR A 121 12.96 7.23 19.15
C TYR A 121 12.30 7.28 20.53
N ARG A 122 12.69 8.28 21.32
CA ARG A 122 12.18 8.48 22.68
C ARG A 122 11.78 9.93 22.86
N TYR A 123 10.64 10.13 23.51
CA TYR A 123 10.17 11.46 23.84
C TYR A 123 11.23 12.23 24.66
N GLY A 124 11.42 13.51 24.33
CA GLY A 124 12.38 14.38 25.00
C GLY A 124 13.87 14.15 24.64
N LYS A 125 14.19 13.20 23.74
CA LYS A 125 15.56 12.94 23.26
C LYS A 125 15.88 13.59 21.90
N GLY A 126 14.90 14.29 21.30
CA GLY A 126 15.03 14.91 19.98
C GLY A 126 14.98 13.89 18.84
N ASP A 127 15.38 14.33 17.64
CA ASP A 127 15.20 13.57 16.39
C ASP A 127 16.32 12.53 16.14
N THR A 128 17.23 12.33 17.09
CA THR A 128 18.35 11.39 16.97
C THR A 128 17.96 10.01 17.50
N PRO A 129 17.83 8.98 16.64
CA PRO A 129 17.45 7.63 17.07
C PRO A 129 18.62 6.86 17.69
N GLU A 130 18.28 5.95 18.60
CA GLU A 130 19.14 4.82 18.94
C GLU A 130 19.00 3.77 17.82
N VAL A 131 20.12 3.34 17.23
CA VAL A 131 20.11 2.45 16.05
C VAL A 131 20.49 1.03 16.45
N PHE A 132 19.65 0.07 16.05
CA PHE A 132 19.81 -1.35 16.34
C PHE A 132 19.90 -2.17 15.05
N THR A 133 20.60 -3.30 15.11
CA THR A 133 20.72 -4.23 13.97
C THR A 133 19.73 -5.39 14.09
N ASN A 134 19.36 -5.80 15.31
CA ASN A 134 18.41 -6.88 15.54
C ASN A 134 17.27 -6.42 16.43
N THR A 135 16.08 -6.97 16.19
CA THR A 135 14.90 -6.76 17.05
C THR A 135 15.11 -7.26 18.47
N ALA A 136 15.94 -8.29 18.67
CA ALA A 136 16.26 -8.84 19.98
C ALA A 136 17.05 -7.87 20.90
N ASP A 137 17.72 -6.88 20.30
CA ASP A 137 18.51 -5.89 21.03
C ASP A 137 17.65 -4.69 21.50
N LEU A 138 16.39 -4.62 21.05
CA LEU A 138 15.47 -3.55 21.45
C LEU A 138 15.09 -3.67 22.93
N PRO A 139 14.87 -2.54 23.62
CA PRO A 139 14.21 -2.57 24.92
C PRO A 139 12.83 -3.22 24.80
N PRO A 140 12.26 -3.75 25.90
CA PRO A 140 10.90 -4.27 25.89
C PRO A 140 9.91 -3.16 25.53
N LEU A 141 9.17 -3.35 24.44
CA LEU A 141 8.12 -2.46 23.96
C LEU A 141 6.76 -3.14 24.19
N ASN A 142 5.73 -2.37 24.51
CA ASN A 142 4.41 -2.90 24.88
C ASN A 142 3.70 -3.52 23.69
N TYR A 143 3.78 -2.88 22.52
CA TYR A 143 3.07 -3.31 21.32
C TYR A 143 4.02 -3.47 20.15
N HIS A 144 3.63 -4.34 19.23
CA HIS A 144 4.28 -4.55 17.95
C HIS A 144 3.22 -4.49 16.85
N VAL A 145 3.36 -3.49 15.97
CA VAL A 145 2.59 -3.36 14.73
C VAL A 145 3.44 -3.91 13.60
N LYS A 146 2.93 -4.91 12.89
CA LYS A 146 3.63 -5.59 11.81
C LYS A 146 2.82 -5.51 10.52
N LEU A 147 3.39 -4.94 9.47
CA LEU A 147 2.82 -4.86 8.14
C LEU A 147 3.62 -5.74 7.19
N ASP A 148 3.07 -6.89 6.81
CA ASP A 148 3.73 -7.89 5.96
C ASP A 148 3.01 -8.07 4.61
N PRO A 149 3.73 -8.37 3.53
CA PRO A 149 3.12 -8.82 2.29
C PRO A 149 2.49 -10.21 2.48
N VAL A 150 1.26 -10.38 1.98
CA VAL A 150 0.59 -11.69 1.99
C VAL A 150 1.14 -12.53 0.83
N PRO A 151 1.51 -13.80 1.08
CA PRO A 151 2.04 -14.66 0.03
C PRO A 151 0.97 -14.98 -1.01
N LEU A 152 1.19 -14.51 -2.24
CA LEU A 152 0.37 -14.78 -3.42
C LEU A 152 1.06 -15.77 -4.35
N ALA A 153 0.26 -16.55 -5.09
CA ALA A 153 0.80 -17.42 -6.13
C ALA A 153 1.46 -16.57 -7.24
N PHE A 154 2.53 -17.08 -7.85
CA PHE A 154 3.33 -16.32 -8.81
C PHE A 154 2.51 -15.73 -9.97
N TRP A 155 1.45 -16.43 -10.39
CA TRP A 155 0.57 -15.99 -11.49
C TRP A 155 -0.47 -14.96 -11.06
N GLN A 156 -0.72 -14.78 -9.75
CA GLN A 156 -1.64 -13.79 -9.19
C GLN A 156 -0.97 -12.43 -8.96
N LYS A 157 0.32 -12.42 -8.64
CA LYS A 157 1.12 -11.21 -8.38
C LYS A 157 1.04 -10.13 -9.47
N PRO A 158 0.91 -10.45 -10.77
CA PRO A 158 0.72 -9.43 -11.81
C PRO A 158 -0.65 -8.75 -11.79
N PHE A 159 -1.61 -9.28 -11.03
CA PHE A 159 -3.01 -8.84 -11.02
C PHE A 159 -3.44 -8.28 -9.68
N ILE A 160 -2.89 -8.77 -8.57
CA ILE A 160 -3.26 -8.33 -7.24
C ILE A 160 -2.04 -8.15 -6.36
N TRP A 161 -2.12 -7.18 -5.48
CA TRP A 161 -1.25 -7.00 -4.33
C TRP A 161 -2.02 -7.35 -3.06
N ALA A 162 -1.34 -7.87 -2.06
CA ALA A 162 -1.95 -8.17 -0.78
C ALA A 162 -0.96 -7.94 0.35
N ASP A 163 -1.44 -7.29 1.40
CA ASP A 163 -0.70 -7.01 2.61
C ASP A 163 -1.58 -7.22 3.85
N ARG A 164 -0.93 -7.35 4.99
CA ARG A 164 -1.56 -7.68 6.26
C ARG A 164 -0.88 -6.93 7.38
N MET A 165 -1.68 -6.20 8.13
CA MET A 165 -1.31 -5.59 9.40
C MET A 165 -1.76 -6.46 10.57
N GLU A 166 -0.84 -6.70 11.50
CA GLU A 166 -1.11 -7.35 12.79
C GLU A 166 -0.62 -6.45 13.91
N ILE A 167 -1.46 -6.25 14.92
CA ILE A 167 -1.08 -5.53 16.14
C ILE A 167 -1.07 -6.52 17.29
N ILE A 168 0.09 -6.65 17.93
CA ILE A 168 0.39 -7.66 18.95
C ILE A 168 0.74 -6.95 20.25
N ASP A 169 0.13 -7.36 21.34
CA ASP A 169 0.56 -7.02 22.69
C ASP A 169 1.74 -7.92 23.07
N ASN A 170 2.92 -7.34 23.26
CA ASN A 170 4.14 -8.08 23.58
C ASN A 170 4.17 -8.58 25.04
N GLN A 171 3.38 -8.00 25.94
CA GLN A 171 3.31 -8.43 27.34
C GLN A 171 2.60 -9.79 27.43
N ASN A 172 1.46 -9.90 26.75
CA ASN A 172 0.61 -11.08 26.77
C ASN A 172 0.85 -12.02 25.57
N LYS A 173 1.60 -11.56 24.55
CA LYS A 173 1.80 -12.22 23.25
C LYS A 173 0.48 -12.51 22.53
N GLU A 174 -0.49 -11.62 22.70
CA GLU A 174 -1.82 -11.73 22.11
C GLU A 174 -1.96 -10.77 20.93
N ARG A 175 -2.56 -11.25 19.84
CA ARG A 175 -2.93 -10.39 18.72
C ARG A 175 -4.20 -9.63 19.08
N ILE A 176 -4.10 -8.31 19.17
CA ILE A 176 -5.20 -7.43 19.56
C ILE A 176 -5.97 -6.89 18.36
N ALA A 177 -5.34 -6.83 17.20
CA ALA A 177 -5.99 -6.46 15.96
C ALA A 177 -5.31 -7.08 14.75
N TYR A 178 -6.09 -7.23 13.68
CA TYR A 178 -5.67 -7.79 12.40
C TYR A 178 -6.45 -7.10 11.27
N SER A 179 -5.75 -6.72 10.21
CA SER A 179 -6.34 -6.24 8.96
C SER A 179 -5.57 -6.81 7.79
N GLU A 180 -6.26 -7.47 6.86
CA GLU A 180 -5.70 -7.98 5.61
C GLU A 180 -6.49 -7.40 4.45
N ARG A 181 -5.76 -6.91 3.44
CA ARG A 181 -6.38 -6.36 2.24
C ARG A 181 -5.77 -6.94 0.97
N TYR A 182 -6.60 -6.93 -0.06
CA TYR A 182 -6.27 -7.33 -1.42
C TYR A 182 -6.62 -6.18 -2.35
N MET A 183 -5.65 -5.74 -3.16
CA MET A 183 -5.79 -4.61 -4.06
C MET A 183 -5.54 -5.06 -5.50
N GLY A 184 -6.37 -4.61 -6.43
CA GLY A 184 -6.13 -4.80 -7.85
C GLY A 184 -4.86 -4.06 -8.30
N TYR A 185 -4.06 -4.74 -9.11
CA TYR A 185 -2.82 -4.23 -9.69
C TYR A 185 -2.86 -4.46 -11.20
N SER A 186 -2.81 -3.39 -12.00
CA SER A 186 -2.86 -3.54 -13.45
C SER A 186 -1.51 -4.00 -14.01
N PRO A 187 -1.45 -5.11 -14.76
CA PRO A 187 -0.24 -5.54 -15.46
C PRO A 187 0.15 -4.56 -16.58
N ARG A 188 -0.69 -3.56 -16.88
CA ARG A 188 -0.46 -2.54 -17.90
C ARG A 188 0.31 -1.33 -17.37
N TRP A 189 1.08 -1.49 -16.30
CA TRP A 189 1.94 -0.44 -15.74
C TRP A 189 2.76 0.29 -16.82
N ALA A 190 3.24 -0.41 -17.86
CA ALA A 190 4.00 0.19 -18.95
C ALA A 190 3.19 1.18 -19.83
N LEU A 191 1.86 1.08 -19.83
CA LEU A 191 0.95 2.02 -20.49
C LEU A 191 0.43 3.10 -19.53
N ILE A 192 0.39 2.80 -18.22
CA ILE A 192 -0.17 3.64 -17.15
C ILE A 192 0.88 4.63 -16.62
N LEU A 193 2.11 4.18 -16.33
CA LEU A 193 3.18 5.02 -15.81
C LEU A 193 3.53 6.22 -16.70
N PRO A 194 3.60 6.10 -18.05
CA PRO A 194 3.92 7.24 -18.92
C PRO A 194 2.87 8.35 -18.92
N VAL A 195 1.64 8.05 -18.49
CA VAL A 195 0.55 9.04 -18.40
C VAL A 195 0.37 9.59 -16.98
N GLY A 196 1.25 9.21 -16.05
CA GLY A 196 1.29 9.73 -14.67
C GLY A 196 0.26 9.09 -13.74
N ASP A 197 -0.33 7.98 -14.16
CA ASP A 197 -1.39 7.25 -13.46
C ASP A 197 -0.77 6.13 -12.59
N SER A 198 -1.45 5.69 -11.54
CA SER A 198 -0.97 4.66 -10.62
C SER A 198 -1.32 3.25 -11.14
N PRO A 199 -0.43 2.25 -11.04
CA PRO A 199 -0.79 0.88 -11.41
C PRO A 199 -1.87 0.25 -10.51
N PHE A 200 -2.23 0.94 -9.42
CA PHE A 200 -3.32 0.60 -8.52
C PHE A 200 -4.63 1.36 -8.83
N GLU A 201 -4.58 2.40 -9.66
CA GLU A 201 -5.77 3.18 -10.05
C GLU A 201 -6.65 2.34 -10.99
N GLY A 202 -7.91 2.11 -10.59
CA GLY A 202 -8.91 1.35 -11.35
C GLY A 202 -9.04 -0.13 -10.98
N GLY A 203 -8.18 -0.65 -10.10
CA GLY A 203 -8.37 -1.97 -9.49
C GLY A 203 -9.37 -1.92 -8.34
N GLY A 204 -10.29 -2.89 -8.25
CA GLY A 204 -11.09 -3.06 -7.04
C GLY A 204 -10.21 -3.43 -5.83
N HIS A 205 -10.76 -3.33 -4.63
CA HIS A 205 -10.11 -3.78 -3.40
C HIS A 205 -11.08 -4.65 -2.59
N VAL A 206 -10.52 -5.42 -1.65
CA VAL A 206 -11.29 -6.08 -0.59
C VAL A 206 -10.46 -6.04 0.69
N GLY A 207 -11.08 -5.65 1.80
CA GLY A 207 -10.41 -5.43 3.08
C GLY A 207 -10.51 -3.97 3.47
N ASP A 208 -9.60 -3.53 4.33
CA ASP A 208 -9.50 -2.14 4.74
C ASP A 208 -8.74 -1.30 3.69
N ASP A 209 -9.39 -0.25 3.20
CA ASP A 209 -8.81 0.67 2.21
C ASP A 209 -7.70 1.51 2.80
N PHE A 210 -7.76 1.76 4.11
CA PHE A 210 -6.86 2.64 4.85
C PHE A 210 -6.07 1.84 5.87
N VAL A 211 -5.30 0.84 5.42
CA VAL A 211 -4.47 0.01 6.33
C VAL A 211 -3.55 0.84 7.23
N TYR A 212 -3.12 2.02 6.78
CA TYR A 212 -2.26 2.95 7.53
C TYR A 212 -3.03 3.86 8.50
N ASN A 213 -4.37 3.77 8.51
CA ASN A 213 -5.21 4.37 9.53
C ASN A 213 -5.73 3.28 10.48
N PHE A 214 -5.53 2.00 10.16
CA PHE A 214 -6.02 0.90 10.98
C PHE A 214 -5.36 0.92 12.35
N ASP A 215 -4.05 1.15 12.38
CA ASP A 215 -3.32 1.39 13.63
C ASP A 215 -3.77 2.67 14.34
N ASP A 216 -4.08 3.74 13.62
CA ASP A 216 -4.61 4.95 14.24
C ASP A 216 -5.90 4.63 15.01
N GLU A 217 -6.80 3.81 14.45
CA GLU A 217 -8.02 3.40 15.14
C GLU A 217 -7.77 2.50 16.36
N ILE A 218 -6.66 1.75 16.39
CA ILE A 218 -6.42 0.74 17.43
C ILE A 218 -5.44 1.20 18.51
N VAL A 219 -4.32 1.81 18.14
CA VAL A 219 -3.22 2.17 19.03
C VAL A 219 -2.90 3.67 19.04
N PHE A 220 -3.45 4.48 18.12
CA PHE A 220 -3.27 5.95 18.11
C PHE A 220 -4.59 6.73 18.06
N SER A 221 -5.64 6.19 18.69
CA SER A 221 -7.02 6.72 18.65
C SER A 221 -7.15 8.14 19.23
N TYR A 222 -6.13 8.63 19.92
CA TYR A 222 -6.03 9.94 20.57
C TYR A 222 -5.56 11.06 19.63
N VAL A 223 -4.98 10.73 18.48
CA VAL A 223 -4.44 11.72 17.54
C VAL A 223 -5.59 12.30 16.72
N ASP A 224 -5.80 13.62 16.81
CA ASP A 224 -6.73 14.32 15.92
C ASP A 224 -6.26 14.11 14.48
N ASN A 225 -7.19 13.80 13.57
CA ASN A 225 -6.95 13.49 12.14
C ASN A 225 -6.42 14.69 11.33
N ASP A 226 -5.38 15.38 11.78
CA ASP A 226 -4.53 16.19 10.92
C ASP A 226 -3.84 15.23 9.95
N LEU A 227 -4.57 14.97 8.87
CA LEU A 227 -4.29 14.02 7.81
C LEU A 227 -2.79 13.97 7.52
N ALA A 228 -2.19 12.80 7.78
CA ALA A 228 -0.85 12.49 7.35
C ALA A 228 -0.70 12.89 5.86
N PRO A 229 0.42 13.50 5.44
CA PRO A 229 0.58 14.10 4.11
C PRO A 229 0.33 13.11 2.93
N ASP A 230 0.24 11.83 3.25
CA ASP A 230 0.09 10.65 2.43
C ASP A 230 -1.33 10.08 2.31
N LEU A 231 -2.38 10.72 2.84
CA LEU A 231 -3.78 10.41 2.43
C LEU A 231 -4.08 10.68 0.94
N TYR A 232 -3.05 11.06 0.18
CA TYR A 232 -3.04 11.19 -1.27
C TYR A 232 -2.05 10.25 -1.97
N ARG A 233 -1.54 9.19 -1.31
CA ARG A 233 -0.70 8.17 -1.97
C ARG A 233 -1.46 7.36 -3.05
N SER A 234 -2.78 7.36 -3.03
CA SER A 234 -3.58 6.70 -4.09
C SER A 234 -3.62 7.48 -5.41
N SER A 235 -3.02 8.68 -5.52
CA SER A 235 -3.12 9.50 -6.74
C SER A 235 -1.93 10.43 -7.07
N PHE A 236 -0.80 10.37 -6.34
CA PHE A 236 0.25 11.37 -6.52
C PHE A 236 1.64 10.78 -6.78
N SER A 237 2.23 11.23 -7.89
CA SER A 237 3.62 10.96 -8.28
C SER A 237 4.62 11.33 -7.17
N MET A 238 5.78 10.66 -7.15
CA MET A 238 6.90 10.92 -6.23
C MET A 238 7.31 12.41 -6.15
N SER A 239 7.10 13.15 -7.24
CA SER A 239 7.32 14.60 -7.35
C SER A 239 6.40 15.44 -6.44
N SER A 240 5.15 15.02 -6.31
CA SER A 240 4.11 15.69 -5.51
C SER A 240 4.31 15.45 -4.01
N VAL A 241 4.82 14.28 -3.64
CA VAL A 241 5.26 13.97 -2.27
C VAL A 241 6.40 14.89 -1.86
N ASN A 242 7.42 15.04 -2.71
CA ASN A 242 8.54 15.96 -2.46
C ASN A 242 8.09 17.43 -2.35
N LEU A 243 7.12 17.87 -3.15
CA LEU A 243 6.59 19.24 -3.09
C LEU A 243 5.87 19.52 -1.77
N ARG A 244 5.02 18.59 -1.29
CA ARG A 244 4.30 18.79 -0.02
C ARG A 244 5.20 18.68 1.20
N ILE A 245 6.19 17.79 1.19
CA ILE A 245 7.21 17.71 2.24
C ILE A 245 7.99 19.03 2.31
N ASN A 246 8.36 19.61 1.17
CA ASN A 246 9.01 20.91 1.12
C ASN A 246 8.10 22.04 1.66
N ASP A 247 6.80 22.02 1.36
CA ASP A 247 5.85 22.99 1.89
C ASP A 247 5.66 22.85 3.41
N TYR A 248 5.67 21.63 3.94
CA TYR A 248 5.65 21.36 5.39
C TYR A 248 6.92 21.90 6.09
N HIS A 249 8.10 21.68 5.53
CA HIS A 249 9.33 22.29 6.08
C HIS A 249 9.29 23.81 6.02
N LYS A 250 8.71 24.37 4.95
CA LYS A 250 8.57 25.81 4.78
C LYS A 250 7.62 26.39 5.84
N SER A 251 6.48 25.74 6.10
CA SER A 251 5.52 26.19 7.13
C SER A 251 6.13 26.14 8.54
N ARG A 252 6.86 25.08 8.88
CA ARG A 252 7.57 24.92 10.17
C ARG A 252 8.66 25.98 10.37
N ASN A 253 9.45 26.26 9.34
CA ASN A 253 10.49 27.29 9.38
C ASN A 253 9.92 28.72 9.42
N THR A 254 8.74 28.95 8.83
CA THR A 254 8.04 30.25 8.95
C THR A 254 7.30 30.43 10.28
N GLY A 255 6.90 29.34 10.96
CA GLY A 255 6.21 29.37 12.25
C GLY A 255 7.14 29.63 13.45
N ARG A 256 8.39 29.17 13.40
CA ARG A 256 9.40 29.42 14.46
C ARG A 256 9.93 30.86 14.53
N GLY A 257 9.49 31.76 13.65
CA GLY A 257 9.88 33.18 13.63
C GLY A 257 8.90 34.13 14.35
N ARG A 258 7.81 33.63 14.93
CA ARG A 258 6.85 34.45 15.68
C ARG A 258 6.33 33.73 16.92
N LYS A 259 7.14 33.72 17.97
CA LYS A 259 6.81 34.13 19.36
C LYS A 259 7.98 33.83 20.27
#